data_AF-A0A5J1FGI8-F1
#
_entry.id   AF-A0A5J1FGI8-F1
#
_cell.length_a   1.000
_cell.length_b   1.000
_cell.length_c   1.000
_cell.angle_alpha   90.00
_cell.angle_beta   90.00
_cell.angle_gamma   90.00
#
_symmetry.space_group_name_H-M   'P 1'
#
loop_
_entity.id
_entity.type
_entity.pdbx_description
1 polymer ?
#
loop_
_entity_poly.entity_id
_entity_poly.type
_entity_poly.pdbx_seq_one_letter_code
_entity_poly.pdbx_strand_id
1 'polypeptide(L)'
;MGFPSPATDYQENRLSLDQHCNTGAPGVFFFRSDTYSFREGIKPGALLIVDFGGTPVDGSLVLCVLEQEFRIMRLRLHPKRCLQELDKLDN
;
A
#
# COMPACT_ATOMS: atom_id res chain seq x y z
N MET A 1 -37.62 -1.28 -37.74
CA MET A 1 -37.79 -1.61 -36.31
C MET A 1 -36.59 -2.50 -35.95
N GLY A 2 -35.42 -2.01 -35.59
CA GLY A 2 -35.13 -0.94 -34.64
C GLY A 2 -34.99 -1.54 -33.23
N PHE A 3 -34.17 -2.58 -33.06
CA PHE A 3 -33.80 -3.09 -31.74
C PHE A 3 -32.89 -2.03 -31.09
N PRO A 4 -33.30 -1.38 -29.98
CA PRO A 4 -32.33 -0.70 -29.15
C PRO A 4 -31.56 -1.82 -28.45
N SER A 5 -30.33 -2.10 -28.88
CA SER A 5 -29.48 -3.07 -28.20
C SER A 5 -29.29 -2.59 -26.75
N PRO A 6 -29.68 -3.38 -25.73
CA PRO A 6 -29.62 -3.01 -24.30
C PRO A 6 -28.19 -3.07 -23.72
N ALA A 7 -27.17 -2.96 -24.56
CA ALA A 7 -25.76 -3.02 -24.15
C ALA A 7 -25.26 -1.72 -23.49
N THR A 8 -26.16 -0.79 -23.16
CA THR A 8 -25.84 0.48 -22.50
C THR A 8 -25.80 0.37 -20.97
N ASP A 9 -26.34 -0.70 -20.37
CA ASP A 9 -26.47 -0.82 -18.91
C ASP A 9 -25.54 -1.89 -18.30
N TYR A 10 -24.31 -1.93 -18.80
CA TYR A 10 -23.19 -2.48 -18.02
C TYR A 10 -22.07 -1.44 -18.06
N GLN A 11 -22.33 -0.28 -17.45
CA GLN A 11 -21.23 0.48 -16.85
C GLN A 11 -20.71 -0.35 -15.68
N GLU A 12 -20.00 -1.42 -15.99
CA GLU A 12 -18.98 -1.93 -15.08
C GLU A 12 -18.06 -0.74 -14.88
N ASN A 13 -18.27 -0.04 -13.77
CA ASN A 13 -17.49 1.11 -13.38
C ASN A 13 -16.08 0.55 -13.23
N ARG A 14 -15.27 0.66 -14.29
CA ARG A 14 -13.91 0.11 -14.36
C ARG A 14 -13.28 0.52 -13.05
N LEU A 15 -12.97 -0.46 -12.22
CA LEU A 15 -12.38 -0.26 -10.90
C LEU A 15 -11.02 0.39 -11.14
N SER A 16 -11.06 1.71 -11.28
CA SER A 16 -9.93 2.53 -11.61
C SER A 16 -9.25 2.69 -10.28
N LEU A 17 -8.12 2.01 -10.10
CA LEU A 17 -7.25 2.13 -8.93
C LEU A 17 -6.96 3.60 -8.59
N ASP A 18 -7.06 4.47 -9.59
CA ASP A 18 -7.02 5.91 -9.48
C ASP A 18 -8.04 6.53 -8.53
N GLN A 19 -9.32 6.11 -8.62
CA GLN A 19 -10.39 6.64 -7.77
C GLN A 19 -10.39 6.04 -6.35
N HIS A 20 -9.91 4.80 -6.19
CA HIS A 20 -9.98 4.10 -4.91
C HIS A 20 -8.72 4.29 -4.05
N CYS A 21 -7.57 4.53 -4.68
CA CYS A 21 -6.28 4.64 -4.01
C CYS A 21 -5.58 5.99 -4.27
N ASN A 22 -6.27 6.96 -4.88
CA ASN A 22 -5.76 8.30 -5.13
C ASN A 22 -4.41 8.31 -5.88
N THR A 23 -4.20 7.37 -6.79
CA THR A 23 -2.90 7.17 -7.47
C THR A 23 -2.54 8.28 -8.46
N GLY A 24 -3.48 9.18 -8.77
CA GLY A 24 -3.26 10.40 -9.53
C GLY A 24 -2.69 11.56 -8.69
N ALA A 25 -2.58 11.42 -7.37
CA ALA A 25 -2.00 12.44 -6.52
C ALA A 25 -0.46 12.47 -6.61
N PRO A 26 0.17 13.65 -6.66
CA PRO A 26 1.62 13.75 -6.61
C PRO A 26 2.12 13.19 -5.27
N GLY A 27 2.93 12.12 -5.31
CA GLY A 27 3.49 11.49 -4.12
C GLY A 27 2.97 10.09 -3.79
N VAL A 28 2.09 9.51 -4.62
CA VAL A 28 1.68 8.10 -4.51
C VAL A 28 2.49 7.23 -5.48
N PHE A 29 3.14 6.19 -4.96
CA PHE A 29 3.97 5.27 -5.75
C PHE A 29 3.57 3.81 -5.51
N PHE A 30 3.75 2.99 -6.53
CA PHE A 30 3.59 1.55 -6.41
C PHE A 30 4.92 0.91 -6.03
N PHE A 31 4.90 0.08 -4.99
CA PHE A 31 6.05 -0.67 -4.53
C PHE A 31 5.72 -2.17 -4.55
N ARG A 32 6.50 -2.96 -5.27
CA ARG A 32 6.35 -4.42 -5.25
C ARG A 32 7.21 -4.98 -4.13
N SER A 33 6.57 -5.53 -3.10
CA SER A 33 7.28 -6.14 -1.99
C SER A 33 7.62 -7.59 -2.30
N ASP A 34 8.87 -7.98 -2.05
CA ASP A 34 9.28 -9.39 -1.97
C ASP A 34 9.17 -9.95 -0.54
N THR A 35 8.90 -9.07 0.43
CA THR A 35 8.81 -9.43 1.84
C THR A 35 7.50 -10.13 2.14
N TYR A 36 7.56 -11.15 3.00
CA TYR A 36 6.38 -11.81 3.56
C TYR A 36 6.15 -11.27 4.97
N SER A 37 4.93 -10.79 5.23
CA SER A 37 4.47 -10.49 6.58
C SER A 37 3.03 -10.98 6.74
N PHE A 38 2.85 -12.01 7.55
CA PHE A 38 1.52 -12.58 7.79
C PHE A 38 0.63 -11.60 8.58
N ARG A 39 1.18 -10.93 9.59
CA ARG A 39 0.44 -10.00 10.47
C ARG A 39 -0.12 -8.80 9.69
N GLU A 40 0.67 -8.26 8.77
CA GLU A 40 0.27 -7.09 7.96
C GLU A 40 -0.39 -7.49 6.63
N GLY A 41 -0.51 -8.80 6.34
CA GLY A 41 -1.13 -9.30 5.11
C GLY A 41 -0.29 -9.13 3.84
N ILE A 42 1.00 -8.83 3.99
CA ILE A 42 1.92 -8.65 2.86
C ILE A 42 2.39 -10.03 2.38
N LYS A 43 2.03 -10.36 1.14
CA LYS A 43 2.45 -11.60 0.46
C LYS A 43 3.65 -11.32 -0.44
N PRO A 44 4.51 -12.33 -0.70
CA PRO A 44 5.57 -12.18 -1.70
C PRO A 44 4.95 -11.82 -3.05
N GLY A 45 5.44 -10.75 -3.68
CA GLY A 45 4.93 -10.22 -4.93
C GLY A 45 3.69 -9.33 -4.80
N ALA A 46 3.28 -8.96 -3.57
CA ALA A 46 2.21 -8.00 -3.35
C ALA A 46 2.59 -6.62 -3.89
N LEU A 47 1.62 -5.95 -4.53
CA LEU A 47 1.75 -4.56 -4.94
C LEU A 47 1.21 -3.67 -3.83
N LEU A 48 2.08 -2.86 -3.27
CA LEU A 48 1.78 -1.88 -2.23
C LEU A 48 1.66 -0.50 -2.85
N ILE A 49 0.74 0.29 -2.31
CA ILE A 49 0.56 1.69 -2.68
C ILE A 49 1.11 2.51 -1.52
N VAL A 50 2.14 3.30 -1.81
CA VAL A 50 2.87 4.08 -0.83
C VAL A 50 2.58 5.55 -1.07
N ASP A 51 1.97 6.20 -0.09
CA ASP A 51 1.77 7.65 -0.08
C ASP A 51 2.90 8.33 0.70
N PHE A 52 3.63 9.22 0.03
CA PHE A 52 4.70 10.04 0.61
C PHE A 52 4.21 11.41 1.10
N GLY A 53 2.94 11.75 0.89
CA GLY A 53 2.35 13.02 1.31
C GLY A 53 1.91 13.03 2.78
N GLY A 54 1.58 11.87 3.33
CA GLY A 54 1.12 11.70 4.70
C GLY A 54 2.23 11.75 5.76
N THR A 55 1.92 12.31 6.92
CA THR A 55 2.78 12.16 8.11
C THR A 55 2.47 10.84 8.81
N PRO A 56 3.42 9.89 8.91
CA PRO A 56 3.15 8.60 9.53
C PRO A 56 2.95 8.75 11.05
N VAL A 57 2.03 7.96 11.60
CA VAL A 57 1.70 7.94 13.03
C VAL A 57 2.33 6.73 13.72
N ASP A 58 2.23 6.67 15.05
CA ASP A 58 2.66 5.48 15.80
C ASP A 58 1.89 4.24 15.31
N GLY A 59 2.62 3.17 15.04
CA GLY A 59 2.07 1.92 14.54
C GLY A 59 1.90 1.85 13.02
N SER A 60 2.11 2.95 12.29
CA SER A 60 2.04 2.97 10.82
C SER A 60 3.15 2.14 10.17
N LEU A 61 2.84 1.53 9.04
CA LEU A 61 3.85 0.93 8.16
C LEU A 61 4.51 2.01 7.34
N VAL A 62 5.84 1.96 7.28
CA VAL A 62 6.66 2.90 6.53
C VAL A 62 7.62 2.13 5.63
N LEU A 63 7.77 2.61 4.41
CA LEU A 63 8.83 2.18 3.52
C LEU A 63 10.09 2.99 3.86
N CYS A 64 11.18 2.32 4.22
CA CYS A 64 12.45 2.95 4.54
C CYS A 64 13.56 2.35 3.68
N VAL A 65 14.58 3.15 3.42
CA VAL A 65 15.80 2.67 2.77
C VAL A 65 16.85 2.49 3.86
N LEU A 66 17.23 1.24 4.12
CA LEU A 66 18.31 0.87 5.04
C LEU A 66 19.41 0.22 4.21
N GLU A 67 20.65 0.69 4.35
CA GLU A 67 21.80 0.12 3.65
C GLU A 67 21.63 -0.01 2.12
N GLN A 68 20.91 0.94 1.51
CA GLN A 68 20.53 0.95 0.08
C GLN A 68 19.50 -0.12 -0.33
N GLU A 69 18.91 -0.83 0.63
CA GLU A 69 17.80 -1.76 0.42
C GLU A 69 16.48 -1.16 0.89
N PHE A 70 15.42 -1.36 0.11
CA PHE A 70 14.07 -1.00 0.54
C PHE A 70 13.54 -2.03 1.53
N ARG A 71 13.14 -1.56 2.71
CA ARG A 71 12.54 -2.38 3.76
C ARG A 71 11.25 -1.77 4.25
N ILE A 72 10.27 -2.63 4.49
CA ILE A 72 9.00 -2.23 5.11
C ILE A 72 9.15 -2.47 6.60
N MET A 73 8.96 -1.42 7.38
CA MET A 73 9.09 -1.47 8.83
C MET A 73 7.88 -0.79 9.47
N ARG A 74 7.63 -1.14 10.73
CA ARG A 74 6.62 -0.49 11.53
C ARG A 74 7.23 0.67 12.30
N LEU A 75 6.71 1.87 12.10
CA LEU A 75 7.11 3.04 12.86
C LEU A 75 6.51 2.96 14.26
N ARG A 76 7.36 2.96 15.29
CA ARG A 76 6.95 3.18 16.68
C ARG A 76 7.54 4.50 17.13
N LEU A 77 6.70 5.42 17.57
CA LEU A 77 7.07 6.74 18.08
C LEU A 77 7.13 6.77 19.61
N HIS A 78 6.37 5.91 20.29
CA HIS A 78 6.31 5.83 21.76
C HIS A 78 6.54 4.40 22.27
N PRO A 79 7.25 4.19 23.40
CA PRO A 79 7.93 5.18 24.25
C PRO A 79 9.29 5.65 23.70
N LYS A 80 9.88 4.91 22.75
CA LYS A 80 11.12 5.28 22.04
C LYS A 80 10.88 5.19 20.54
N ARG A 81 11.40 6.17 19.80
CA ARG A 81 11.32 6.18 18.34
C ARG A 81 12.18 5.06 17.78
N CYS A 82 11.54 4.02 17.25
CA CYS A 82 12.20 2.84 16.69
C CYS A 82 11.45 2.36 15.45
N LEU A 83 12.20 1.78 14.51
CA LEU A 83 11.65 1.05 13.37
C LEU A 83 11.67 -0.43 13.74
N GLN A 84 10.49 -1.05 13.76
CA GLN A 84 10.32 -2.45 14.11
C GLN A 84 10.19 -3.29 12.83
N GLU A 85 10.93 -4.38 12.74
CA GLU A 85 10.79 -5.34 11.64
C GLU A 85 9.45 -6.10 11.78
N LEU A 86 8.78 -6.35 10.66
CA LEU A 86 7.42 -6.89 10.68
C LEU A 86 7.32 -8.34 11.16
N ASP A 87 8.40 -9.10 11.02
CA ASP A 87 8.45 -10.54 11.29
C ASP A 87 9.30 -10.90 12.53
N LYS A 88 10.01 -9.93 13.13
CA LYS A 88 10.67 -10.20 14.41
C LYS A 88 9.60 -10.32 15.49
N LEU A 89 9.37 -11.54 15.95
CA LEU A 89 8.74 -11.80 17.25
C LEU A 89 9.47 -10.95 18.29
N ASP A 90 8.75 -9.98 18.87
CA ASP A 90 9.13 -9.35 20.14
C ASP A 90 9.44 -10.48 21.13
N ASN A 91 10.71 -10.62 21.52
CA ASN A 91 11.16 -11.52 22.57
C ASN A 91 11.36 -10.74 23.87
#